data_AF-A0A379FF26-F1
#
_entry.id   AF-A0A379FF26-F1
#
_cell.length_a   1.000
_cell.length_b   1.000
_cell.length_c   1.000
_cell.angle_alpha   90.00
_cell.angle_beta   90.00
_cell.angle_gamma   90.00
#
_symmetry.space_group_name_H-M   'P 1'
#
loop_
_entity.id
_entity.type
_entity.pdbx_description
1 polymer ?
#
loop_
_entity_poly.entity_id
_entity_poly.type
_entity_poly.pdbx_seq_one_letter_code
_entity_poly.pdbx_strand_id
1 'polypeptide(L)'
;MTDETVKSLAEEIQTPVERLVQQFADAGIKKTVSDSVSQKEKETLLAWLNRDKESTSQPEKLTLQRKVRSTLSVPGTGGKNKSVAIEVRKKRTYVNRDAVEKAQAAEQAQREAEEKARREAEEKAQREAQEKAQREAEEKAKREAEEAKKKAEEKAKREAGRSKT
;
A
#
# COMPACT_ATOMS: atom_id res chain seq x y z
N MET A 1 -33.52 -14.07 19.30
CA MET A 1 -33.45 -12.92 20.21
C MET A 1 -33.11 -13.46 21.59
N THR A 2 -31.84 -13.37 21.96
CA THR A 2 -31.37 -13.69 23.31
C THR A 2 -30.85 -12.40 23.91
N ASP A 3 -31.55 -11.89 24.92
CA ASP A 3 -31.12 -10.72 25.67
C ASP A 3 -30.27 -11.19 26.84
N GLU A 4 -29.06 -10.66 26.95
CA GLU A 4 -28.11 -11.02 28.01
C GLU A 4 -27.86 -9.82 28.91
N THR A 5 -27.64 -10.06 30.20
CA THR A 5 -27.35 -8.97 31.14
C THR A 5 -25.93 -8.43 30.94
N VAL A 6 -25.73 -7.13 31.18
CA VAL A 6 -24.40 -6.50 31.09
C VAL A 6 -23.35 -7.21 31.94
N LYS A 7 -23.73 -7.77 33.10
CA LYS A 7 -22.83 -8.57 33.96
C LYS A 7 -22.38 -9.87 33.30
N SER A 8 -23.32 -10.63 32.73
CA SER A 8 -23.00 -11.88 32.02
C SER A 8 -22.10 -11.62 30.82
N LEU A 9 -22.39 -10.56 30.06
CA LEU A 9 -21.58 -10.16 28.91
C LEU A 9 -20.16 -9.73 29.32
N ALA A 10 -20.04 -9.01 30.44
CA ALA A 10 -18.74 -8.60 30.99
C ALA A 10 -17.89 -9.79 31.46
N GLU A 11 -18.51 -10.79 32.09
CA GLU A 11 -17.83 -12.04 32.50
C GLU A 11 -17.37 -12.86 31.30
N GLU A 12 -18.22 -12.98 30.26
CA GLU A 12 -17.88 -13.67 29.01
C GLU A 12 -16.70 -13.02 28.30
N ILE A 13 -16.69 -11.69 28.20
CA ILE A 13 -15.63 -10.91 27.52
C ILE A 13 -14.46 -10.59 28.47
N GLN A 14 -14.50 -11.07 29.72
CA GLN A 14 -13.47 -10.82 30.75
C GLN A 14 -13.09 -9.34 30.90
N THR A 15 -14.06 -8.45 30.74
CA THR A 15 -13.87 -7.00 30.80
C THR A 15 -14.62 -6.47 32.03
N PRO A 16 -14.03 -5.58 32.83
CA PRO A 16 -14.72 -5.05 34.01
C PRO A 16 -16.04 -4.36 33.59
N VAL A 17 -17.09 -4.61 34.36
CA VAL A 17 -18.46 -4.15 34.07
C VAL A 17 -18.52 -2.63 33.85
N GLU A 18 -17.78 -1.87 34.65
CA GLU A 18 -17.68 -0.41 34.53
C GLU A 18 -17.13 0.04 33.17
N ARG A 19 -16.12 -0.67 32.63
CA ARG A 19 -15.57 -0.38 31.31
C ARG A 19 -16.58 -0.67 30.21
N LEU A 20 -17.32 -1.76 30.33
CA LEU A 20 -18.33 -2.12 29.35
C LEU A 20 -19.46 -1.06 29.32
N VAL A 21 -19.92 -0.62 30.50
CA VAL A 21 -20.90 0.48 30.62
C VAL A 21 -20.37 1.77 30.00
N GLN A 22 -19.10 2.11 30.25
CA GLN A 22 -18.45 3.27 29.64
C GLN A 22 -18.39 3.15 28.11
N GLN A 23 -18.01 1.99 27.57
CA GLN A 23 -17.96 1.75 26.12
C GLN A 23 -19.35 1.85 25.47
N PHE A 24 -20.39 1.35 26.14
CA PHE A 24 -21.75 1.54 25.67
C PHE A 24 -22.13 3.03 25.66
N ALA A 25 -21.79 3.78 26.70
CA ALA A 25 -22.02 5.23 26.73
C ALA A 25 -21.29 5.97 25.60
N ASP A 26 -20.04 5.60 25.33
CA ASP A 26 -19.23 6.15 24.22
C ASP A 26 -19.79 5.77 22.84
N ALA A 27 -20.39 4.58 22.72
CA ALA A 27 -21.15 4.14 21.55
C ALA A 27 -22.55 4.79 21.43
N GLY A 28 -22.94 5.64 22.39
CA GLY A 28 -24.22 6.35 22.40
C GLY A 28 -25.38 5.58 23.03
N ILE A 29 -25.12 4.43 23.65
CA ILE A 29 -26.12 3.56 24.27
C ILE A 29 -25.98 3.67 25.80
N LYS A 30 -26.93 4.34 26.46
CA LYS A 30 -26.90 4.51 27.92
C LYS A 30 -27.45 3.26 28.61
N LYS A 31 -26.58 2.35 29.05
CA LYS A 31 -26.93 1.15 29.82
C LYS A 31 -26.39 1.24 31.25
N THR A 32 -27.08 0.58 32.17
CA THR A 32 -26.63 0.45 33.57
C THR A 32 -26.23 -1.00 33.87
N VAL A 33 -25.60 -1.21 35.02
CA VAL A 33 -25.01 -2.50 35.43
C VAL A 33 -26.01 -3.66 35.45
N SER A 34 -27.29 -3.39 35.64
CA SER A 34 -28.36 -4.41 35.70
C SER A 34 -29.19 -4.51 34.41
N ASP A 35 -28.88 -3.72 33.40
CA ASP A 35 -29.69 -3.68 32.17
C ASP A 35 -29.37 -4.87 31.25
N SER A 36 -30.29 -5.13 30.31
CA SER A 36 -30.16 -6.15 29.28
C SER A 36 -29.61 -5.56 27.99
N VAL A 37 -28.74 -6.32 27.32
CA VAL A 37 -28.10 -5.97 26.06
C VAL A 37 -28.68 -6.85 24.95
N SER A 38 -29.25 -6.22 23.94
CA SER A 38 -29.74 -6.92 22.75
C SER A 38 -28.61 -7.20 21.75
N GLN A 39 -28.82 -8.16 20.84
CA GLN A 39 -27.83 -8.48 19.79
C GLN A 39 -27.46 -7.27 18.92
N LYS A 40 -28.41 -6.37 18.62
CA LYS A 40 -28.16 -5.14 17.85
C LYS A 40 -27.23 -4.17 18.58
N GLU A 41 -27.38 -4.06 19.90
CA GLU A 41 -26.52 -3.22 20.73
C GLU A 41 -25.10 -3.82 20.81
N LYS A 42 -24.98 -5.15 20.86
CA LYS A 42 -23.68 -5.84 20.77
C LYS A 42 -22.97 -5.55 19.44
N GLU A 43 -23.67 -5.64 18.32
CA GLU A 43 -23.11 -5.31 17.00
C GLU A 43 -22.65 -3.85 16.91
N THR A 44 -23.43 -2.93 17.48
CA THR A 44 -23.09 -1.49 17.52
C THR A 44 -21.82 -1.24 18.35
N LEU A 45 -21.71 -1.89 19.51
CA LEU A 45 -20.51 -1.84 20.34
C LEU A 45 -19.28 -2.41 19.60
N LEU A 46 -19.43 -3.54 18.91
CA LEU A 46 -18.34 -4.13 18.13
C LEU A 46 -17.91 -3.22 16.97
N ALA A 47 -18.86 -2.62 16.25
CA ALA A 47 -18.56 -1.66 15.19
C ALA A 47 -17.80 -0.45 15.72
N TRP A 48 -18.21 0.09 16.88
CA TRP A 48 -17.50 1.18 17.54
C TRP A 48 -16.10 0.77 17.99
N LEU A 49 -15.93 -0.38 18.64
CA LEU A 49 -14.62 -0.88 19.08
C LEU A 49 -13.67 -1.13 17.92
N ASN A 50 -14.17 -1.65 16.79
CA ASN A 50 -13.35 -1.86 15.60
C ASN A 50 -12.95 -0.54 14.96
N ARG A 51 -13.85 0.44 14.89
CA ARG A 51 -13.54 1.79 14.43
C ARG A 51 -12.52 2.47 15.32
N ASP A 52 -12.67 2.35 16.64
CA ASP A 52 -11.78 2.97 17.61
C ASP A 52 -10.41 2.29 17.59
N LYS A 53 -10.32 0.97 17.39
CA LYS A 53 -9.04 0.27 17.17
C LYS A 53 -8.32 0.71 15.90
N GLU A 54 -9.06 0.99 14.83
CA GLU A 54 -8.50 1.53 13.59
C GLU A 54 -8.10 3.01 13.73
N SER A 55 -8.83 3.76 14.55
CA SER A 55 -8.55 5.17 14.88
C SER A 55 -7.41 5.32 15.89
N THR A 56 -7.27 4.38 16.82
CA THR A 56 -6.09 4.18 17.66
C THR A 56 -5.06 3.31 16.92
N SER A 57 -4.88 3.58 15.61
CA SER A 57 -3.65 3.25 14.91
C SER A 57 -2.52 3.70 15.82
N GLN A 58 -1.86 2.72 16.43
CA GLN A 58 -0.87 2.96 17.45
C GLN A 58 0.14 3.98 16.91
N PRO A 59 0.65 4.89 17.75
CA PRO A 59 1.60 5.89 17.28
C PRO A 59 2.68 5.17 16.47
N GLU A 60 2.86 5.60 15.22
CA GLU A 60 3.76 4.98 14.22
C GLU A 60 5.14 4.67 14.82
N LYS A 61 5.50 5.44 15.84
CA LYS A 61 6.70 5.34 16.66
C LYS A 61 6.34 5.33 18.15
N LEU A 62 6.62 4.23 18.85
CA LEU A 62 6.52 4.12 20.31
C LEU A 62 7.91 4.11 20.95
N THR A 63 8.23 5.10 21.78
CA THR A 63 9.54 5.15 22.47
C THR A 63 9.44 4.72 23.92
N LEU A 64 10.05 3.59 24.28
CA LEU A 64 10.15 3.10 25.64
C LEU A 64 11.44 3.60 26.31
N GLN A 65 11.30 4.28 27.45
CA GLN A 65 12.42 4.69 28.30
C GLN A 65 12.59 3.68 29.43
N ARG A 66 13.79 3.12 29.59
CA ARG A 66 14.13 2.24 30.72
C ARG A 66 15.28 2.83 31.51
N LYS A 67 15.14 2.83 32.83
CA LYS A 67 16.15 3.26 33.80
C LYS A 67 16.65 2.03 34.55
N VAL A 68 17.97 1.82 34.54
CA VAL A 68 18.63 0.71 35.23
C VAL A 68 19.73 1.27 36.11
N ARG A 69 19.71 0.94 37.41
CA ARG A 69 20.76 1.32 38.36
C ARG A 69 21.67 0.13 38.60
N SER A 70 22.97 0.34 38.56
CA SER A 70 23.99 -0.65 38.87
C SER A 70 25.09 0.00 39.72
N THR A 71 25.62 -0.70 40.70
CA THR A 71 26.75 -0.22 41.51
C THR A 71 28.04 -0.73 40.90
N LEU A 72 28.86 0.18 40.36
CA LEU A 72 30.19 -0.16 39.85
C LEU A 72 31.21 -0.01 40.97
N SER A 73 31.97 -1.06 41.22
CA SER A 73 33.11 -1.05 42.14
C SER A 73 34.35 -0.58 41.40
N VAL A 74 34.88 0.59 41.79
CA VAL A 74 36.09 1.17 41.20
C VAL A 74 37.27 0.91 42.14
N PRO A 75 38.37 0.29 41.66
CA PRO A 75 39.56 0.09 42.49
C PRO A 75 40.20 1.45 42.80
N GLY A 76 40.38 1.75 44.08
CA GLY A 76 41.02 3.00 44.54
C GLY A 76 42.51 2.83 44.81
N THR A 77 43.29 3.90 44.60
CA THR A 77 44.71 3.98 44.98
C THR A 77 44.81 3.89 46.51
N GLY A 78 45.24 2.73 47.02
CA GLY A 78 45.28 2.43 48.46
C GLY A 78 44.51 1.17 48.90
N GLY A 79 44.09 0.31 47.97
CA GLY A 79 43.55 -1.03 48.28
C GLY A 79 42.08 -1.06 48.75
N LYS A 80 41.40 0.09 48.76
CA LYS A 80 39.98 0.21 49.15
C LYS A 80 39.14 0.52 47.91
N ASN A 81 38.17 -0.33 47.61
CA ASN A 81 37.27 -0.12 46.47
C ASN A 81 36.15 0.85 46.84
N LYS A 82 35.84 1.78 45.95
CA LYS A 82 34.69 2.70 46.09
C LYS A 82 33.54 2.21 45.21
N SER A 83 32.34 2.12 45.79
CA SER A 83 31.13 1.78 45.04
C SER A 83 30.43 3.03 44.55
N VAL A 84 30.28 3.17 43.24
CA VAL A 84 29.58 4.27 42.60
C VAL A 84 28.26 3.76 42.03
N ALA A 85 27.15 4.35 42.45
CA ALA A 85 25.85 4.05 41.87
C ALA A 85 25.73 4.71 40.48
N ILE A 86 25.69 3.90 39.43
CA ILE A 86 25.53 4.32 38.04
C ILE A 86 24.09 4.07 37.61
N GLU A 87 23.46 5.10 37.09
CA GLU A 87 22.11 5.01 36.52
C GLU A 87 22.19 5.14 35.00
N VAL A 88 21.94 4.04 34.29
CA VAL A 88 21.88 4.03 32.83
C VAL A 88 20.43 4.24 32.39
N ARG A 89 20.22 5.27 31.57
CA ARG A 89 18.94 5.55 30.91
C ARG A 89 19.05 5.13 29.45
N LYS A 90 18.22 4.18 29.01
CA LYS A 90 18.15 3.72 27.61
C LYS A 90 16.79 4.07 27.02
N LYS A 91 16.80 4.58 25.79
CA LYS A 91 15.62 4.77 24.95
C LYS A 91 15.57 3.64 23.91
N ARG A 92 14.48 2.88 23.82
CA ARG A 92 14.20 1.95 22.71
C ARG A 92 13.02 2.49 21.92
N THR A 93 13.16 2.58 20.60
CA THR A 93 12.09 3.07 19.74
C THR A 93 11.57 1.90 18.92
N TYR A 94 10.28 1.59 19.07
CA TYR A 94 9.56 0.59 18.29
C TYR A 94 8.78 1.29 17.19
N VAL A 95 8.80 0.74 15.99
CA VAL A 95 8.08 1.25 14.81
C VAL A 95 7.02 0.21 14.43
N ASN A 96 5.83 0.64 14.03
CA ASN A 96 4.75 -0.29 13.64
C ASN A 96 5.07 -0.96 12.30
N ARG A 97 5.71 -2.13 12.38
CA ARG A 97 6.21 -2.87 11.21
C ARG A 97 5.11 -3.29 10.25
N ASP A 98 3.93 -3.67 10.74
CA ASP A 98 2.79 -4.04 9.89
C ASP A 98 2.25 -2.86 9.06
N ALA A 99 2.33 -1.64 9.60
CA ALA A 99 1.92 -0.44 8.87
C ALA A 99 2.95 -0.09 7.78
N VAL A 100 4.24 -0.25 8.08
CA VAL A 100 5.33 -0.04 7.12
C VAL A 100 5.27 -1.05 5.98
N GLU A 101 5.04 -2.33 6.28
CA GLU A 101 4.96 -3.38 5.26
C GLU A 101 3.73 -3.21 4.35
N LYS A 102 2.57 -2.80 4.90
CA LYS A 102 1.39 -2.46 4.08
C LYS A 102 1.61 -1.26 3.16
N ALA A 103 2.29 -0.22 3.66
CA ALA A 103 2.62 0.95 2.84
C ALA A 103 3.57 0.60 1.69
N GLN A 104 4.58 -0.23 1.96
CA GLN A 104 5.52 -0.71 0.94
C GLN A 104 4.85 -1.60 -0.11
N ALA A 105 3.94 -2.48 0.29
CA ALA A 105 3.18 -3.32 -0.64
C ALA A 105 2.28 -2.47 -1.56
N ALA A 106 1.65 -1.42 -1.03
CA ALA A 106 0.83 -0.50 -1.82
C ALA A 106 1.69 0.29 -2.83
N GLU A 107 2.87 0.75 -2.42
CA GLU A 107 3.81 1.46 -3.28
C GLU A 107 4.37 0.57 -4.40
N GLN A 108 4.69 -0.69 -4.09
CA GLN A 108 5.12 -1.66 -5.10
C GLN A 108 4.03 -1.93 -6.13
N ALA A 109 2.79 -2.13 -5.70
CA ALA A 109 1.66 -2.34 -6.60
C ALA A 109 1.41 -1.15 -7.55
N GLN A 110 1.57 0.09 -7.05
CA GLN A 110 1.46 1.28 -7.90
C GLN A 110 2.58 1.35 -8.93
N ARG A 111 3.83 1.08 -8.54
CA ARG A 111 4.98 1.10 -9.45
C ARG A 111 4.86 0.05 -10.54
N GLU A 112 4.43 -1.16 -10.21
CA GLU A 112 4.20 -2.22 -11.20
C GLU A 112 3.09 -1.85 -12.18
N ALA A 113 2.00 -1.24 -11.71
CA ALA A 113 0.93 -0.76 -12.58
C ALA A 113 1.39 0.35 -13.53
N GLU A 114 2.16 1.32 -13.02
CA GLU A 114 2.71 2.42 -13.82
C GLU A 114 3.73 1.92 -14.86
N GLU A 115 4.62 1.02 -14.47
CA GLU A 115 5.60 0.43 -15.39
C GLU A 115 4.92 -0.38 -16.50
N LYS A 116 3.89 -1.16 -16.16
CA LYS A 116 3.11 -1.92 -17.14
C LYS A 116 2.40 -0.99 -18.13
N ALA A 117 1.74 0.07 -17.64
CA ALA A 117 1.09 1.05 -18.48
C ALA A 117 2.09 1.76 -19.42
N ARG A 118 3.28 2.08 -18.92
CA ARG A 118 4.35 2.69 -19.73
C ARG A 118 4.85 1.75 -20.83
N ARG A 119 5.08 0.46 -20.51
CA ARG A 119 5.51 -0.54 -21.49
C ARG A 119 4.47 -0.77 -22.58
N GLU A 120 3.19 -0.88 -22.20
CA GLU A 120 2.10 -1.04 -23.16
C GLU A 120 1.96 0.17 -24.10
N ALA A 121 2.11 1.40 -23.57
CA ALA A 121 2.09 2.61 -24.36
C ALA A 121 3.28 2.69 -25.34
N GLU A 122 4.49 2.34 -24.87
CA GLU A 122 5.69 2.34 -25.70
C GLU A 122 5.62 1.28 -26.81
N GLU A 123 5.17 0.07 -26.49
CA GLU A 123 5.01 -0.99 -27.47
C GLU A 123 3.96 -0.63 -28.54
N LYS A 124 2.84 -0.03 -28.13
CA LYS A 124 1.82 0.44 -29.06
C LYS A 124 2.36 1.52 -29.98
N ALA A 125 3.10 2.50 -29.45
CA ALA A 125 3.71 3.56 -30.26
C ALA A 125 4.74 3.00 -31.25
N GLN A 126 5.56 2.03 -30.85
CA GLN A 126 6.52 1.38 -31.74
C GLN A 126 5.82 0.58 -32.86
N ARG A 127 4.78 -0.19 -32.53
CA ARG A 127 4.00 -0.94 -33.52
C ARG A 127 3.32 -0.02 -34.53
N GLU A 128 2.70 1.07 -34.08
CA GLU A 128 2.06 2.06 -34.96
C GLU A 128 3.10 2.75 -35.87
N ALA A 129 4.26 3.11 -35.34
CA ALA A 129 5.34 3.71 -36.13
C ALA A 129 5.90 2.73 -37.19
N GLN A 130 6.09 1.46 -36.82
CA GLN A 130 6.59 0.44 -37.73
C GLN A 130 5.57 0.12 -38.83
N GLU A 131 4.28 0.00 -38.49
CA GLU A 131 3.22 -0.25 -39.46
C GLU A 131 3.09 0.93 -40.43
N LYS A 132 3.17 2.17 -39.94
CA LYS A 132 3.14 3.35 -40.80
C LYS A 132 4.33 3.39 -41.76
N ALA A 133 5.53 3.10 -41.27
CA ALA A 133 6.73 3.03 -42.11
C ALA A 133 6.65 1.92 -43.18
N GLN A 134 6.10 0.75 -42.84
CA GLN A 134 5.89 -0.34 -43.82
C GLN A 134 4.87 0.05 -44.89
N ARG A 135 3.74 0.64 -44.50
CA ARG A 135 2.71 1.10 -45.45
C ARG A 135 3.25 2.17 -46.40
N GLU A 136 4.01 3.15 -45.90
CA GLU A 136 4.63 4.19 -46.75
C GLU A 136 5.67 3.60 -47.71
N ALA A 137 6.49 2.64 -47.27
CA ALA A 137 7.45 1.96 -48.13
C ALA A 137 6.77 1.11 -49.23
N GLU A 138 5.72 0.37 -48.88
CA GLU A 138 4.96 -0.45 -49.84
C GLU A 138 4.22 0.43 -50.87
N GLU A 139 3.63 1.54 -50.44
CA GLU A 139 2.96 2.48 -51.34
C GLU A 139 3.96 3.12 -52.31
N LYS A 140 5.14 3.52 -51.82
CA LYS A 140 6.20 4.08 -52.67
C LYS A 140 6.71 3.06 -53.69
N ALA A 141 6.94 1.82 -53.27
CA ALA A 141 7.36 0.74 -54.17
C ALA A 141 6.30 0.43 -55.25
N LYS A 142 5.01 0.44 -54.89
CA LYS A 142 3.91 0.27 -55.87
C LYS A 142 3.86 1.41 -56.88
N ARG A 143 4.00 2.67 -56.43
CA ARG A 143 4.03 3.84 -57.31
C ARG A 143 5.22 3.82 -58.28
N GLU A 144 6.41 3.51 -57.79
CA GLU A 144 7.62 3.41 -58.64
C GLU A 144 7.50 2.27 -59.67
N ALA A 145 6.93 1.11 -59.28
CA ALA A 145 6.69 0.01 -60.19
C ALA A 145 5.63 0.34 -61.27
N GLU A 146 4.56 1.04 -60.91
CA GLU A 146 3.54 1.48 -61.86
C GLU A 146 4.09 2.52 -62.84
N GLU A 147 4.87 3.49 -62.35
CA GLU A 147 5.50 4.52 -63.19
C GLU A 147 6.53 3.91 -64.16
N ALA A 148 7.32 2.94 -63.70
CA ALA A 148 8.26 2.21 -64.54
C ALA A 148 7.54 1.41 -65.66
N LYS A 149 6.40 0.76 -65.33
CA LYS A 149 5.58 0.07 -66.34
C LYS A 149 5.00 1.03 -67.37
N LYS A 150 4.47 2.17 -66.95
CA LYS A 150 3.94 3.20 -67.87
C LYS A 150 5.02 3.76 -68.78
N LYS A 151 6.21 4.08 -68.24
CA LYS A 151 7.36 4.55 -69.04
C LYS A 151 7.84 3.49 -70.05
N ALA A 152 7.87 2.21 -69.68
CA ALA A 152 8.22 1.13 -70.58
C ALA A 152 7.19 0.95 -71.71
N GLU A 153 5.89 1.02 -71.39
CA GLU A 153 4.81 0.92 -72.39
C GLU A 153 4.82 2.11 -73.36
N GLU A 154 5.05 3.34 -72.86
CA GLU A 154 5.14 4.54 -73.70
C GLU A 154 6.35 4.47 -74.65
N LYS A 155 7.50 3.98 -74.16
CA LYS A 155 8.68 3.75 -75.01
C LYS A 155 8.40 2.72 -76.10
N ALA A 156 7.77 1.59 -75.75
CA ALA A 156 7.41 0.55 -76.71
C ALA A 156 6.42 1.05 -77.77
N LYS A 157 5.42 1.87 -77.39
CA LYS A 157 4.49 2.52 -78.33
C LYS A 157 5.19 3.54 -79.24
N ARG A 158 6.12 4.35 -78.73
CA ARG A 158 6.90 5.30 -79.55
C ARG A 158 7.80 4.61 -80.57
N GLU A 159 8.45 3.51 -80.19
CA GLU A 159 9.30 2.73 -81.10
C GLU A 159 8.49 2.01 -82.18
N ALA A 160 7.34 1.43 -81.83
CA ALA A 160 6.44 0.78 -82.80
C ALA A 160 5.77 1.77 -83.78
N GLY A 161 5.56 3.03 -83.38
CA GLY A 161 5.07 4.09 -84.26
C GLY A 161 6.13 4.59 -85.26
N ARG A 162 7.41 4.57 -84.86
CA ARG A 162 8.53 5.06 -85.67
C ARG A 162 8.96 4.07 -86.77
N SER A 163 8.62 2.79 -86.65
CA SER A 163 8.93 1.76 -87.66
C SER A 163 7.85 1.58 -88.74
N LYS A 164 6.74 2.32 -88.66
CA LYS A 164 5.59 2.26 -89.58
C LYS A 164 5.48 3.44 -90.57
N THR A 165 6.52 4.27 -90.67
CA THR A 165 6.65 5.36 -91.67
C THR A 165 7.86 5.08 -92.54
#